data_AF-A0A1J5KZG8-F1
#
_entry.id   AF-A0A1J5KZG8-F1
#
_cell.length_a   1.000
_cell.length_b   1.000
_cell.length_c   1.000
_cell.angle_alpha   90.00
_cell.angle_beta   90.00
_cell.angle_gamma   90.00
#
_symmetry.space_group_name_H-M   'P 1'
#
loop_
_entity.id
_entity.type
_entity.pdbx_description
1 polymer ?
#
loop_
_entity_poly.entity_id
_entity_poly.type
_entity_poly.pdbx_seq_one_letter_code
_entity_poly.pdbx_strand_id
1 'polypeptide(L)'
;MTPIKFFTLTFLASFIFAFTSCSSDDDSCNETLWYADNDSDGFGNANDFISSCDQPENYVANSTDINDNNANLNPNTVWQGEKITFSKSNNADWTLEANQDRITNNVWITRANNQGIFNIATETNYTDFSSPSDTEWALGTTSSIEGLTFQNWEDTSGSTPPNLVDQDMVVHLISDNIYIDIKFTSWQSGGQGGGFSYERSSSN
;
A
#
# COMPACT_ATOMS: atom_id res chain seq x y z
N MET A 1 12.95 76.24 36.43
CA MET A 1 14.21 76.30 37.18
C MET A 1 14.26 75.12 38.14
N THR A 2 14.98 74.07 37.74
CA THR A 2 15.51 72.98 38.58
C THR A 2 16.71 72.40 37.80
N PRO A 3 17.85 72.10 38.44
CA PRO A 3 19.15 72.18 37.77
C PRO A 3 19.60 70.88 37.09
N ILE A 4 20.33 71.09 36.00
CA ILE A 4 21.16 70.13 35.27
C ILE A 4 22.27 69.61 36.20
N LYS A 5 22.46 68.30 36.28
CA LYS A 5 23.66 67.68 36.85
C LYS A 5 24.47 67.02 35.73
N PHE A 6 25.58 67.66 35.37
CA PHE A 6 26.69 67.02 34.68
C PHE A 6 27.47 66.17 35.69
N PHE A 7 27.75 64.91 35.35
CA PHE A 7 28.77 64.11 36.02
C PHE A 7 29.72 63.54 34.96
N THR A 8 30.98 63.46 35.37
CA THR A 8 32.22 63.54 34.61
C THR A 8 32.60 62.32 33.78
N LEU A 9 33.38 62.63 32.74
CA LEU A 9 34.14 61.77 31.82
C LEU A 9 35.46 61.29 32.44
N THR A 10 35.82 59.99 32.27
CA THR A 10 37.18 59.40 32.13
C THR A 10 37.06 57.86 32.12
N PHE A 11 37.95 57.01 31.60
CA PHE A 11 38.83 56.93 30.43
C PHE A 11 39.37 55.47 30.43
N LEU A 12 39.20 54.75 29.32
CA LEU A 12 40.05 53.68 28.76
C LEU A 12 40.50 52.47 29.64
N ALA A 13 40.11 51.26 29.22
CA ALA A 13 41.04 50.15 29.04
C ALA A 13 40.50 49.17 27.99
N SER A 14 41.25 49.07 26.89
CA SER A 14 41.09 48.01 25.88
C SER A 14 41.47 46.67 26.51
N PHE A 15 40.60 45.67 26.38
CA PHE A 15 41.01 44.27 26.44
C PHE A 15 40.33 43.54 25.29
N ILE A 16 40.99 43.60 24.13
CA ILE A 16 40.76 42.65 23.05
C ILE A 16 41.32 41.31 23.56
N PHE A 17 40.44 40.37 23.83
CA PHE A 17 40.72 38.96 23.63
C PHE A 17 39.60 38.40 22.75
N ALA A 18 39.87 38.40 21.45
CA ALA A 18 39.16 37.57 20.52
C ALA A 18 39.48 36.12 20.87
N PHE A 19 38.46 35.33 21.16
CA PHE A 19 38.32 34.01 20.56
C PHE A 19 36.82 33.77 20.41
N THR A 20 36.32 34.04 19.20
CA THR A 20 35.32 33.17 18.60
C THR A 20 35.80 31.75 18.86
N SER A 21 35.15 31.03 19.78
CA SER A 21 35.25 29.57 19.76
C SER A 21 34.41 29.11 18.57
N CYS A 22 34.99 29.23 17.37
CA CYS A 22 34.69 28.28 16.32
C CYS A 22 35.32 27.00 16.87
N SER A 23 34.52 26.21 17.58
CA SER A 23 34.95 24.87 17.96
C SER A 23 35.14 24.13 16.65
N SER A 24 36.41 23.95 16.27
CA SER A 24 36.92 22.86 15.45
C SER A 24 36.08 22.48 14.25
N ASP A 25 36.55 22.91 13.07
CA ASP A 25 36.29 22.31 11.76
C ASP A 25 36.58 20.79 11.75
N ASP A 26 35.69 20.00 12.34
CA ASP A 26 35.65 18.53 12.22
C ASP A 26 34.22 18.00 12.41
N ASP A 27 33.24 18.70 11.84
CA ASP A 27 31.85 18.20 11.76
C ASP A 27 31.67 17.42 10.45
N SER A 28 32.58 16.46 10.21
CA SER A 28 32.37 15.40 9.23
C SER A 28 31.35 14.42 9.81
N CYS A 29 30.13 14.89 10.07
CA CYS A 29 29.03 13.98 10.34
C CYS A 29 28.72 13.22 9.05
N ASN A 30 28.53 11.90 9.16
CA ASN A 30 28.26 11.08 8.00
C ASN A 30 26.80 11.29 7.60
N GLU A 31 26.58 12.18 6.63
CA GLU A 31 25.23 12.49 6.17
C GLU A 31 24.51 11.23 5.69
N THR A 32 23.24 11.13 6.04
CA THR A 32 22.33 10.08 5.58
C THR A 32 21.28 10.71 4.67
N LEU A 33 20.82 9.95 3.67
CA LEU A 33 19.67 10.36 2.88
C LEU A 33 18.39 10.16 3.69
N TRP A 34 17.58 11.20 3.72
CA TRP A 34 16.26 11.24 4.33
C TRP A 34 15.25 11.53 3.24
N TYR A 35 14.14 10.79 3.22
CA TYR A 35 13.10 10.83 2.19
C TYR A 35 11.81 11.39 2.77
N ALA A 36 11.11 12.26 2.04
CA ALA A 36 9.89 12.90 2.52
C ALA A 36 8.82 11.84 2.82
N ASP A 37 8.10 12.01 3.92
CA ASP A 37 6.97 11.20 4.38
C ASP A 37 5.77 12.15 4.56
N ASN A 38 5.15 12.50 3.44
CA ASN A 38 4.16 13.57 3.36
C ASN A 38 2.79 13.15 3.92
N ASP A 39 2.48 11.85 3.91
CA ASP A 39 1.23 11.31 4.45
C ASP A 39 1.37 10.67 5.84
N SER A 40 2.59 10.64 6.38
CA SER A 40 2.93 10.23 7.75
C SER A 40 2.66 8.76 8.04
N ASP A 41 2.84 7.89 7.06
CA ASP A 41 2.69 6.43 7.21
C ASP A 41 4.00 5.71 7.57
N GLY A 42 5.12 6.46 7.59
CA GLY A 42 6.45 5.97 7.93
C GLY A 42 7.27 5.50 6.73
N PHE A 43 6.77 5.65 5.51
CA PHE A 43 7.48 5.35 4.27
C PHE A 43 7.88 6.62 3.54
N GLY A 44 9.06 6.58 2.91
CA GLY A 44 9.64 7.76 2.28
C GLY A 44 9.58 7.72 0.77
N ASN A 45 9.35 8.88 0.15
CA ASN A 45 9.34 9.07 -1.30
C ASN A 45 10.74 9.02 -1.91
N ALA A 46 11.02 8.03 -2.76
CA ALA A 46 12.32 7.90 -3.43
C ALA A 46 12.73 9.10 -4.31
N ASN A 47 11.79 9.96 -4.70
CA ASN A 47 12.02 11.11 -5.56
C ASN A 47 12.12 12.45 -4.81
N ASP A 48 11.84 12.47 -3.50
CA ASP A 48 11.97 13.66 -2.66
C ASP A 48 12.86 13.33 -1.45
N PHE A 49 14.11 13.77 -1.51
CA PHE A 49 15.11 13.46 -0.48
C PHE A 49 16.07 14.60 -0.22
N ILE A 50 16.56 14.65 1.02
CA ILE A 50 17.61 15.56 1.48
C ILE A 50 18.71 14.80 2.22
N SER A 51 19.91 15.36 2.22
CA SER A 51 21.06 14.83 2.95
C SER A 51 21.19 15.59 4.27
N SER A 52 21.22 14.88 5.40
CA SER A 52 21.36 15.48 6.73
C SER A 52 21.98 14.49 7.72
N CYS A 53 22.64 15.00 8.75
CA CYS A 53 23.23 14.18 9.81
C CYS A 53 22.18 13.70 10.82
N ASP A 54 21.19 14.54 11.11
CA ASP A 54 20.03 14.20 11.94
C ASP A 54 18.76 14.13 11.09
N GLN A 55 17.78 13.31 11.53
CA GLN A 55 16.47 13.16 10.88
C GLN A 55 15.72 14.50 10.83
N PRO A 56 15.43 15.04 9.64
CA PRO A 56 14.56 16.19 9.47
C PRO A 56 13.10 15.85 9.83
N GLU A 57 12.31 16.86 10.22
CA GLU A 57 10.87 16.71 10.45
C GLU A 57 10.15 16.34 9.15
N ASN A 58 9.23 15.36 9.19
CA ASN A 58 8.52 14.78 8.04
C ASN A 58 9.40 14.06 7.01
N TYR A 59 10.56 13.56 7.42
CA TYR A 59 11.38 12.68 6.60
C TYR A 59 11.71 11.38 7.33
N VAL A 60 11.86 10.28 6.59
CA VAL A 60 12.25 8.94 7.08
C VAL A 60 13.47 8.40 6.35
N ALA A 61 14.12 7.38 6.92
CA ALA A 61 15.37 6.82 6.37
C ALA A 61 15.17 5.83 5.21
N ASN A 62 13.93 5.39 4.96
CA ASN A 62 13.61 4.48 3.85
C ASN A 62 13.05 5.28 2.66
N SER A 63 13.13 4.69 1.47
CA SER A 63 12.68 5.30 0.22
C SER A 63 11.65 4.42 -0.49
N THR A 64 10.84 3.71 0.27
CA THR A 64 10.04 2.58 -0.25
C THR A 64 8.58 2.93 -0.48
N ASP A 65 8.18 4.19 -0.29
CA ASP A 65 6.77 4.56 -0.48
C ASP A 65 6.30 4.36 -1.93
N ILE A 66 5.12 3.78 -2.06
CA ILE A 66 4.42 3.60 -3.34
C ILE A 66 3.68 4.87 -3.71
N ASN A 67 3.04 5.56 -2.76
CA ASN A 67 2.33 6.80 -2.98
C ASN A 67 2.37 7.70 -1.73
N ASP A 68 3.32 8.63 -1.75
CA ASP A 68 3.59 9.63 -0.70
C ASP A 68 2.51 10.71 -0.54
N ASN A 69 1.30 10.47 -1.02
CA ASN A 69 0.13 11.30 -0.72
C ASN A 69 -1.05 10.44 -0.24
N ASN A 70 -0.81 9.15 0.05
CA ASN A 70 -1.82 8.19 0.43
C ASN A 70 -1.25 7.12 1.39
N ALA A 71 -1.40 7.39 2.69
CA ALA A 71 -0.96 6.51 3.78
C ALA A 71 -1.56 5.09 3.78
N ASN A 72 -2.57 4.82 2.94
CA ASN A 72 -3.14 3.48 2.77
C ASN A 72 -2.49 2.70 1.61
N LEU A 73 -1.50 3.27 0.91
CA LEU A 73 -0.85 2.64 -0.23
C LEU A 73 0.67 2.71 -0.08
N ASN A 74 1.21 1.69 0.57
CA ASN A 74 2.64 1.56 0.87
C ASN A 74 3.09 0.09 0.75
N PRO A 75 4.38 -0.23 0.91
CA PRO A 75 4.87 -1.61 0.72
C PRO A 75 4.20 -2.67 1.58
N ASN A 76 3.69 -2.30 2.76
CA ASN A 76 3.02 -3.24 3.66
C ASN A 76 1.59 -3.57 3.22
N THR A 77 1.00 -2.77 2.33
CA THR A 77 -0.36 -2.99 1.82
C THR A 77 -0.34 -3.84 0.55
N VAL A 78 0.80 -4.08 -0.06
CA VAL A 78 0.94 -5.08 -1.13
C VAL A 78 1.26 -6.44 -0.49
N TRP A 79 0.59 -7.50 -0.93
CA TRP A 79 0.88 -8.88 -0.49
C TRP A 79 2.39 -9.16 -0.59
N GLN A 80 2.96 -9.96 0.31
CA GLN A 80 4.39 -10.34 0.29
C GLN A 80 4.58 -11.85 0.42
N GLY A 81 3.49 -12.61 0.32
CA GLY A 81 3.50 -14.07 0.44
C GLY A 81 3.81 -14.76 -0.89
N GLU A 82 4.21 -16.02 -0.78
CA GLU A 82 4.46 -16.89 -1.93
C GLU A 82 3.28 -16.96 -2.90
N LYS A 83 3.59 -17.30 -4.16
CA LYS A 83 2.59 -17.58 -5.18
C LYS A 83 1.73 -18.77 -4.78
N ILE A 84 0.43 -18.58 -4.74
CA ILE A 84 -0.56 -19.61 -4.44
C ILE A 84 -1.36 -19.92 -5.71
N THR A 85 -1.60 -21.20 -5.96
CA THR A 85 -2.52 -21.67 -6.99
C THR A 85 -3.72 -22.31 -6.32
N PHE A 86 -4.91 -21.79 -6.63
CA PHE A 86 -6.17 -22.34 -6.16
C PHE A 86 -6.95 -22.95 -7.32
N SER A 87 -7.60 -24.08 -7.08
CA SER A 87 -8.45 -24.74 -8.07
C SER A 87 -9.62 -25.45 -7.39
N LYS A 88 -10.81 -25.26 -7.95
CA LYS A 88 -12.03 -25.95 -7.56
C LYS A 88 -12.62 -26.66 -8.78
N SER A 89 -12.91 -27.95 -8.63
CA SER A 89 -13.53 -28.76 -9.69
C SER A 89 -15.02 -28.46 -9.88
N ASN A 90 -15.54 -28.78 -11.07
CA ASN A 90 -16.97 -28.71 -11.36
C ASN A 90 -17.79 -29.55 -10.39
N ASN A 91 -18.89 -29.00 -9.87
CA ASN A 91 -19.81 -29.63 -8.91
C ASN A 91 -19.20 -30.00 -7.55
N ALA A 92 -17.96 -29.59 -7.27
CA ALA A 92 -17.38 -29.74 -5.94
C ALA A 92 -18.18 -28.90 -4.93
N ASP A 93 -18.40 -29.46 -3.73
CA ASP A 93 -19.12 -28.81 -2.64
C ASP A 93 -18.35 -27.57 -2.15
N TRP A 94 -18.85 -26.39 -2.51
CA TRP A 94 -18.23 -25.10 -2.19
C TRP A 94 -18.26 -24.76 -0.69
N THR A 95 -19.06 -25.48 0.11
CA THR A 95 -19.12 -25.28 1.56
C THR A 95 -17.97 -25.96 2.31
N LEU A 96 -17.25 -26.87 1.65
CA LEU A 96 -16.05 -27.50 2.20
C LEU A 96 -14.84 -26.58 2.04
N GLU A 97 -14.03 -26.50 3.10
CA GLU A 97 -12.80 -25.69 3.15
C GLU A 97 -11.84 -25.94 1.98
N ALA A 98 -11.70 -27.19 1.54
CA ALA A 98 -10.84 -27.56 0.41
C ALA A 98 -11.24 -26.89 -0.92
N ASN A 99 -12.46 -26.35 -1.01
CA ASN A 99 -13.01 -25.67 -2.19
C ASN A 99 -13.17 -24.16 -1.97
N GLN A 100 -12.42 -23.58 -1.02
CA GLN A 100 -12.42 -22.16 -0.68
C GLN A 100 -10.96 -21.68 -0.61
N ASP A 101 -10.62 -20.57 -1.24
CA ASP A 101 -9.34 -19.90 -0.97
C ASP A 101 -9.54 -18.92 0.18
N ARG A 102 -9.04 -19.26 1.36
CA ARG A 102 -9.13 -18.44 2.58
C ARG A 102 -7.94 -17.50 2.65
N ILE A 103 -8.04 -16.36 1.94
CA ILE A 103 -6.94 -15.42 1.74
C ILE A 103 -6.58 -14.73 3.06
N THR A 104 -7.59 -14.23 3.77
CA THR A 104 -7.49 -13.64 5.11
C THR A 104 -8.61 -14.17 6.00
N ASN A 105 -8.73 -13.67 7.23
CA ASN A 105 -9.88 -13.98 8.08
C ASN A 105 -11.19 -13.40 7.53
N ASN A 106 -11.12 -12.36 6.69
CA ASN A 106 -12.30 -11.64 6.18
C ASN A 106 -12.69 -12.05 4.77
N VAL A 107 -11.75 -12.54 3.95
CA VAL A 107 -12.00 -12.83 2.53
C VAL A 107 -11.69 -14.28 2.16
N TRP A 108 -12.74 -15.07 1.95
CA TRP A 108 -12.68 -16.47 1.50
C TRP A 108 -13.36 -16.62 0.14
N ILE A 109 -12.59 -16.76 -0.94
CA ILE A 109 -13.13 -16.80 -2.29
C ILE A 109 -13.58 -18.22 -2.66
N THR A 110 -14.83 -18.36 -3.08
CA THR A 110 -15.35 -19.57 -3.70
C THR A 110 -16.45 -19.24 -4.72
N ARG A 111 -17.06 -20.27 -5.29
CA ARG A 111 -18.17 -20.19 -6.23
C ARG A 111 -19.01 -21.46 -6.16
N ALA A 112 -20.33 -21.28 -6.25
CA ALA A 112 -21.28 -22.38 -6.34
C ALA A 112 -21.23 -23.07 -7.71
N ASN A 113 -22.25 -23.86 -8.07
CA ASN A 113 -22.26 -24.53 -9.38
C ASN A 113 -22.60 -23.59 -10.55
N ASN A 114 -23.15 -22.42 -10.25
CA ASN A 114 -23.60 -21.40 -11.21
C ASN A 114 -23.19 -20.00 -10.72
N GLN A 115 -23.36 -18.97 -11.56
CA GLN A 115 -23.12 -17.54 -11.26
C GLN A 115 -21.64 -17.18 -11.03
N GLY A 116 -21.34 -16.08 -10.33
CA GLY A 116 -20.00 -15.55 -10.09
C GLY A 116 -19.35 -16.05 -8.79
N ILE A 117 -18.15 -15.54 -8.51
CA ILE A 117 -17.44 -15.79 -7.24
C ILE A 117 -18.06 -14.95 -6.12
N PHE A 118 -17.96 -15.43 -4.88
CA PHE A 118 -18.39 -14.70 -3.69
C PHE A 118 -17.47 -14.99 -2.50
N ASN A 119 -17.53 -14.13 -1.50
CA ASN A 119 -16.78 -14.22 -0.26
C ASN A 119 -17.57 -15.04 0.77
N ILE A 120 -17.30 -16.35 0.87
CA ILE A 120 -18.07 -17.24 1.76
C ILE A 120 -17.80 -17.01 3.26
N ALA A 121 -16.81 -16.17 3.62
CA ALA A 121 -16.59 -15.79 5.02
C ALA A 121 -17.80 -15.04 5.59
N THR A 122 -18.47 -14.26 4.74
CA THR A 122 -19.58 -13.36 5.11
C THR A 122 -20.84 -13.59 4.29
N GLU A 123 -20.73 -14.19 3.11
CA GLU A 123 -21.83 -14.41 2.17
C GLU A 123 -22.22 -15.90 2.10
N THR A 124 -23.52 -16.18 1.94
CA THR A 124 -24.01 -17.56 1.74
C THR A 124 -24.10 -17.96 0.27
N ASN A 125 -24.17 -16.97 -0.63
CA ASN A 125 -24.35 -17.14 -2.07
C ASN A 125 -23.87 -15.88 -2.80
N TYR A 126 -23.76 -16.00 -4.13
CA TYR A 126 -23.49 -14.87 -5.01
C TYR A 126 -24.68 -13.91 -5.09
N THR A 127 -24.40 -12.62 -5.01
CA THR A 127 -25.34 -11.52 -5.21
C THR A 127 -24.76 -10.53 -6.24
N ASP A 128 -25.56 -10.19 -7.25
CA ASP A 128 -25.18 -9.28 -8.32
C ASP A 128 -24.65 -7.94 -7.77
N PHE A 129 -23.62 -7.39 -8.40
CA PHE A 129 -22.95 -6.12 -8.06
C PHE A 129 -22.46 -5.93 -6.60
N SER A 130 -22.48 -6.98 -5.78
CA SER A 130 -22.11 -6.91 -4.36
C SER A 130 -21.15 -8.02 -3.93
N SER A 131 -21.18 -9.17 -4.61
CA SER A 131 -20.19 -10.22 -4.42
C SER A 131 -18.96 -10.05 -5.33
N PRO A 132 -17.76 -10.44 -4.88
CA PRO A 132 -17.43 -10.82 -3.51
C PRO A 132 -17.40 -9.62 -2.56
N SER A 133 -18.04 -9.74 -1.41
CA SER A 133 -18.00 -8.68 -0.39
C SER A 133 -16.60 -8.50 0.19
N ASP A 134 -16.30 -7.29 0.67
CA ASP A 134 -14.98 -6.89 1.20
C ASP A 134 -13.85 -6.95 0.14
N THR A 135 -14.22 -6.87 -1.13
CA THR A 135 -13.26 -6.84 -2.24
C THR A 135 -13.61 -5.78 -3.27
N GLU A 136 -12.58 -5.23 -3.91
CA GLU A 136 -12.68 -4.49 -5.16
C GLU A 136 -11.57 -4.93 -6.12
N TRP A 137 -11.78 -4.76 -7.41
CA TRP A 137 -11.00 -5.40 -8.46
C TRP A 137 -10.64 -4.41 -9.56
N ALA A 138 -9.43 -4.53 -10.10
CA ALA A 138 -8.97 -3.77 -11.25
C ALA A 138 -8.23 -4.67 -12.25
N LEU A 139 -8.23 -4.30 -13.54
CA LEU A 139 -7.35 -4.90 -14.54
C LEU A 139 -5.97 -4.25 -14.46
N GLY A 140 -4.89 -5.04 -14.46
CA GLY A 140 -3.51 -4.55 -14.34
C GLY A 140 -2.72 -5.33 -13.29
N THR A 141 -1.63 -4.74 -12.81
CA THR A 141 -0.77 -5.31 -11.77
C THR A 141 -0.45 -4.30 -10.67
N THR A 142 -0.04 -4.79 -9.51
CA THR A 142 0.39 -4.00 -8.35
C THR A 142 1.59 -3.11 -8.65
N SER A 143 2.41 -3.44 -9.67
CA SER A 143 3.52 -2.59 -10.14
C SER A 143 3.05 -1.25 -10.73
N SER A 144 1.79 -1.13 -11.10
CA SER A 144 1.18 0.11 -11.63
C SER A 144 -0.06 0.52 -10.83
N ILE A 145 -0.11 0.16 -9.55
CA ILE A 145 -1.30 0.26 -8.70
C ILE A 145 -1.91 1.67 -8.64
N GLU A 146 -1.09 2.72 -8.64
CA GLU A 146 -1.56 4.11 -8.60
C GLU A 146 -2.41 4.53 -9.81
N GLY A 147 -2.27 3.82 -10.94
CA GLY A 147 -3.02 4.07 -12.18
C GLY A 147 -4.28 3.21 -12.32
N LEU A 148 -4.55 2.31 -11.37
CA LEU A 148 -5.64 1.35 -11.49
C LEU A 148 -6.98 1.96 -11.04
N THR A 149 -8.06 1.51 -11.69
CA THR A 149 -9.43 1.85 -11.28
C THR A 149 -10.08 0.62 -10.68
N PHE A 150 -10.26 0.64 -9.36
CA PHE A 150 -10.93 -0.44 -8.64
C PHE A 150 -12.45 -0.27 -8.70
N GLN A 151 -13.13 -1.39 -8.96
CA GLN A 151 -14.59 -1.50 -9.07
C GLN A 151 -15.06 -2.83 -8.48
N ASN A 152 -16.38 -3.05 -8.42
CA ASN A 152 -16.90 -4.36 -8.04
C ASN A 152 -16.58 -5.41 -9.13
N TRP A 153 -16.58 -6.67 -8.73
CA TRP A 153 -16.26 -7.81 -9.59
C TRP A 153 -17.07 -7.87 -10.90
N GLU A 154 -18.35 -7.53 -10.83
CA GLU A 154 -19.24 -7.63 -12.00
C GLU A 154 -18.88 -6.58 -13.05
N ASP A 155 -18.64 -5.34 -12.64
CA ASP A 155 -18.19 -4.26 -13.53
C ASP A 155 -16.80 -4.56 -14.10
N THR A 156 -15.85 -5.01 -13.26
CA THR A 156 -14.49 -5.37 -13.72
C THR A 156 -14.50 -6.53 -14.71
N SER A 157 -15.40 -7.50 -14.54
CA SER A 157 -15.57 -8.63 -15.47
C SER A 157 -16.44 -8.31 -16.68
N GLY A 158 -17.10 -7.15 -16.72
CA GLY A 158 -18.14 -6.83 -17.69
C GLY A 158 -19.25 -7.87 -17.72
N SER A 159 -19.59 -8.45 -16.56
CA SER A 159 -20.46 -9.63 -16.39
C SER A 159 -20.06 -10.84 -17.26
N THR A 160 -18.81 -10.89 -17.72
CA THR A 160 -18.25 -11.97 -18.56
C THR A 160 -16.94 -12.54 -18.01
N PRO A 161 -16.94 -13.13 -16.80
CA PRO A 161 -15.74 -13.72 -16.20
C PRO A 161 -14.89 -14.65 -17.10
N PRO A 162 -15.45 -15.45 -18.03
CA PRO A 162 -14.62 -16.24 -18.94
C PRO A 162 -13.62 -15.41 -19.78
N ASN A 163 -13.91 -14.13 -20.04
CA ASN A 163 -13.02 -13.24 -20.79
C ASN A 163 -11.85 -12.72 -19.96
N LEU A 164 -11.90 -12.88 -18.64
CA LEU A 164 -10.82 -12.50 -17.71
C LEU A 164 -9.76 -13.59 -17.54
N VAL A 165 -9.99 -14.79 -18.08
CA VAL A 165 -8.96 -15.85 -18.05
C VAL A 165 -7.71 -15.33 -18.76
N ASP A 166 -6.56 -15.55 -18.12
CA ASP A 166 -5.23 -15.08 -18.52
C ASP A 166 -5.03 -13.56 -18.52
N GLN A 167 -5.99 -12.77 -18.02
CA GLN A 167 -5.77 -11.35 -17.76
C GLN A 167 -5.17 -11.12 -16.38
N ASP A 168 -4.20 -10.22 -16.29
CA ASP A 168 -3.65 -9.78 -15.02
C ASP A 168 -4.65 -8.82 -14.35
N MET A 169 -4.91 -9.07 -13.07
CA MET A 169 -5.82 -8.29 -12.25
C MET A 169 -5.19 -8.02 -10.89
N VAL A 170 -5.69 -7.00 -10.21
CA VAL A 170 -5.43 -6.76 -8.80
C VAL A 170 -6.73 -6.88 -8.04
N VAL A 171 -6.73 -7.64 -6.96
CA VAL A 171 -7.78 -7.59 -5.93
C VAL A 171 -7.28 -6.79 -4.74
N HIS A 172 -8.09 -5.85 -4.28
CA HIS A 172 -7.89 -5.16 -3.01
C HIS A 172 -8.87 -5.74 -1.99
N LEU A 173 -8.32 -6.27 -0.89
CA LEU A 173 -9.08 -6.73 0.27
C LEU A 173 -9.31 -5.52 1.18
N ILE A 174 -10.53 -4.99 1.19
CA ILE A 174 -10.81 -3.63 1.66
C ILE A 174 -10.51 -3.48 3.16
N SER A 175 -11.03 -4.40 3.99
CA SER A 175 -10.85 -4.31 5.45
C SER A 175 -9.44 -4.62 5.90
N ASP A 176 -8.73 -5.51 5.20
CA ASP A 176 -7.34 -5.86 5.50
C ASP A 176 -6.34 -4.84 4.91
N ASN A 177 -6.79 -3.99 3.97
CA ASN A 177 -5.98 -3.09 3.15
C ASN A 177 -4.80 -3.83 2.48
N ILE A 178 -5.12 -4.92 1.77
CA ILE A 178 -4.13 -5.76 1.08
C ILE A 178 -4.44 -5.84 -0.42
N TYR A 179 -3.46 -5.50 -1.24
CA TYR A 179 -3.49 -5.60 -2.71
C TYR A 179 -2.74 -6.85 -3.17
N ILE A 180 -3.35 -7.62 -4.07
CA ILE A 180 -2.82 -8.91 -4.55
C ILE A 180 -2.97 -9.00 -6.06
N ASP A 181 -1.89 -9.32 -6.78
CA ASP A 181 -1.99 -9.73 -8.18
C ASP A 181 -2.68 -11.09 -8.26
N ILE A 182 -3.68 -11.18 -9.13
CA ILE A 182 -4.47 -12.38 -9.34
C ILE A 182 -4.75 -12.58 -10.82
N LYS A 183 -4.62 -13.82 -11.28
CA LYS A 183 -4.89 -14.21 -12.66
C LYS A 183 -5.67 -15.50 -12.69
N PHE A 184 -6.89 -15.44 -13.23
CA PHE A 184 -7.69 -16.63 -13.46
C PHE A 184 -7.06 -17.46 -14.57
N THR A 185 -6.83 -18.74 -14.31
CA THR A 185 -6.24 -19.70 -15.26
C THR A 185 -7.29 -20.63 -15.86
N SER A 186 -8.47 -20.71 -15.25
CA SER A 186 -9.62 -21.37 -15.85
C SER A 186 -10.93 -20.84 -15.27
N TRP A 187 -11.99 -20.90 -16.09
CA TRP A 187 -13.34 -20.56 -15.67
C TRP A 187 -14.37 -21.42 -16.39
N GLN A 188 -15.14 -22.21 -15.65
CA GLN A 188 -16.25 -22.98 -16.22
C GLN A 188 -17.45 -22.07 -16.52
N SER A 189 -17.86 -22.05 -17.79
CA SER A 189 -19.04 -21.35 -18.29
C SER A 189 -20.21 -22.30 -18.57
N GLY A 190 -21.35 -21.74 -18.98
CA GLY A 190 -22.51 -22.53 -19.43
C GLY A 190 -23.26 -23.31 -18.35
N GLY A 191 -23.07 -22.98 -17.07
CA GLY A 191 -23.73 -23.67 -15.95
C GLY A 191 -23.26 -25.11 -15.74
N GLN A 192 -22.07 -25.47 -16.21
CA GLN A 192 -21.56 -26.85 -16.16
C GLN A 192 -20.80 -27.18 -14.85
N GLY A 193 -21.19 -26.57 -13.73
CA GLY A 193 -20.69 -26.95 -12.40
C GLY A 193 -19.70 -25.97 -11.74
N GLY A 194 -19.50 -24.78 -12.32
CA GLY A 194 -18.87 -23.64 -11.62
C GLY A 194 -17.42 -23.81 -11.19
N GLY A 195 -16.68 -24.75 -11.77
CA GLY A 195 -15.25 -24.90 -11.54
C GLY A 195 -14.46 -23.69 -12.03
N PHE A 196 -13.34 -23.41 -11.37
CA PHE A 196 -12.45 -22.31 -11.71
C PHE A 196 -11.09 -22.51 -11.04
N SER A 197 -10.08 -21.82 -11.56
CA SER A 197 -8.76 -21.77 -10.95
C SER A 197 -8.14 -20.41 -11.18
N TYR A 198 -7.25 -20.02 -10.27
CA TYR A 198 -6.43 -18.84 -10.41
C TYR A 198 -5.10 -19.03 -9.71
N GLU A 199 -4.17 -18.16 -10.04
CA GLU A 199 -2.97 -17.93 -9.29
C GLU A 199 -3.00 -16.53 -8.68
N ARG A 200 -2.47 -16.40 -7.47
CA ARG A 200 -2.30 -15.12 -6.81
C ARG A 200 -0.93 -15.00 -6.17
N SER A 201 -0.36 -13.81 -6.25
CA SER A 201 0.92 -13.41 -5.67
C SER A 201 0.97 -11.89 -5.68
N SER A 202 2.04 -11.29 -5.18
CA SER A 202 2.52 -10.02 -5.72
C SER A 202 3.87 -10.28 -6.37
N SER A 203 4.34 -9.35 -7.18
CA SER A 203 5.75 -9.32 -7.53
C SER A 203 6.52 -8.84 -6.30
N ASN A 204 7.40 -9.68 -5.74
CA ASN A 204 8.42 -9.22 -4.78
C ASN A 204 9.39 -8.24 -5.45
#